data_AF-A0A4Q5IVU8-F1
#
_entry.id   AF-A0A4Q5IVU8-F1
#
_cell.length_a   1.000
_cell.length_b   1.000
_cell.length_c   1.000
_cell.angle_alpha   90.00
_cell.angle_beta   90.00
_cell.angle_gamma   90.00
#
_symmetry.space_group_name_H-M   'P 1'
#
loop_
_entity.id
_entity.type
_entity.pdbx_description
1 polymer ?
#
loop_
_entity_poly.entity_id
_entity_poly.type
_entity_poly.pdbx_seq_one_letter_code
_entity_poly.pdbx_strand_id
1 'polypeptide(L)'
;METAVHRRPRIDRTLLVGVLTGCGVVLTALTGLVVGWFAVAFQIGGSGADADDYAVAAGAYGATTLVLLLGALAFRRWSTTTWQLPVTLVAAVVLGLLTVRAVADASAAEPGYGMNTWWDGAGGVLACPWAWWLVAVGVRALVSGDTRRVSG
;
A
#
# COMPACT_ATOMS: atom_id res chain seq x y z
N MET A 1 19.32 -52.53 6.76
CA MET A 1 19.64 -51.39 5.86
C MET A 1 18.43 -50.46 5.92
N GLU A 2 18.41 -49.57 6.92
CA GLU A 2 17.29 -48.64 7.14
C GLU A 2 17.37 -47.49 6.14
N THR A 3 16.37 -47.38 5.26
CA THR A 3 16.19 -46.24 4.38
C THR A 3 15.76 -45.04 5.22
N ALA A 4 16.66 -44.07 5.40
CA ALA A 4 16.36 -42.81 6.05
C ALA A 4 15.24 -42.07 5.28
N VAL A 5 14.03 -42.06 5.86
CA VAL A 5 12.88 -41.33 5.30
C VAL A 5 13.15 -39.84 5.42
N HIS A 6 13.51 -39.22 4.31
CA HIS A 6 13.76 -37.78 4.20
C HIS A 6 12.43 -37.02 4.41
N ARG A 7 12.13 -36.66 5.66
CA ARG A 7 10.94 -35.83 5.96
C ARG A 7 11.19 -34.42 5.42
N ARG A 8 10.43 -34.03 4.39
CA ARG A 8 10.48 -32.66 3.87
C ARG A 8 10.07 -31.68 4.98
N PRO A 9 10.80 -30.56 5.16
CA PRO A 9 10.41 -29.53 6.11
C PRO A 9 9.03 -28.99 5.73
N ARG A 10 8.08 -29.04 6.67
CA ARG A 10 6.77 -28.38 6.51
C ARG A 10 6.97 -26.89 6.77
N ILE A 11 6.91 -26.08 5.73
CA ILE A 11 6.88 -24.62 5.86
C ILE A 11 5.57 -24.24 6.54
N ASP A 12 5.65 -23.49 7.65
CA ASP A 12 4.49 -22.92 8.30
C ASP A 12 3.84 -21.89 7.37
N ARG A 13 2.62 -22.19 6.91
CA ARG A 13 1.85 -21.32 6.02
C ARG A 13 1.59 -19.95 6.64
N THR A 14 1.50 -19.87 7.96
CA THR A 14 1.26 -18.62 8.70
C THR A 14 2.47 -17.71 8.61
N LEU A 15 3.67 -18.27 8.80
CA LEU A 15 4.92 -17.55 8.64
C LEU A 15 5.08 -17.05 7.21
N LEU A 16 4.81 -17.90 6.22
CA LEU A 16 4.91 -17.51 4.80
C LEU A 16 3.96 -16.35 4.46
N VAL A 17 2.71 -16.40 4.89
CA VAL A 17 1.74 -15.30 4.67
C VAL A 17 2.20 -14.02 5.38
N GLY A 18 2.71 -14.12 6.61
CA GLY A 18 3.24 -12.98 7.35
C GLY A 18 4.43 -12.31 6.67
N VAL A 19 5.36 -13.10 6.13
CA VAL A 19 6.52 -12.59 5.37
C VAL A 19 6.07 -11.94 4.07
N LEU A 20 5.24 -12.60 3.28
CA LEU A 20 4.76 -12.07 1.99
C LEU A 20 3.95 -10.78 2.16
N THR A 21 3.12 -10.71 3.20
CA THR A 21 2.35 -9.50 3.52
C THR A 21 3.30 -8.38 3.97
N GLY A 22 4.32 -8.68 4.78
CA GLY A 22 5.36 -7.73 5.15
C GLY A 22 6.11 -7.16 3.95
N CYS A 23 6.55 -8.02 3.03
CA CYS A 23 7.17 -7.60 1.77
C CYS A 23 6.22 -6.75 0.93
N GLY A 24 4.95 -7.16 0.82
CA GLY A 24 3.92 -6.41 0.12
C GLY A 24 3.75 -5.00 0.67
N VAL A 25 3.73 -4.84 2.00
CA VAL A 25 3.63 -3.52 2.66
C VAL A 25 4.81 -2.63 2.31
N VAL A 26 6.04 -3.15 2.42
CA VAL A 26 7.25 -2.36 2.10
C VAL A 26 7.25 -1.95 0.64
N LEU A 27 6.99 -2.88 -0.28
CA LEU A 27 6.98 -2.60 -1.72
C LEU A 27 5.87 -1.60 -2.09
N THR A 28 4.67 -1.73 -1.53
CA THR A 28 3.57 -0.81 -1.79
C THR A 28 3.90 0.59 -1.27
N ALA A 29 4.42 0.70 -0.04
CA ALA A 29 4.81 1.98 0.53
C ALA A 29 5.89 2.69 -0.31
N LEU A 30 6.92 1.95 -0.73
CA LEU A 30 7.98 2.48 -1.59
C LEU A 30 7.45 2.88 -2.96
N THR A 31 6.51 2.11 -3.54
CA THR A 31 5.89 2.43 -4.82
C THR A 31 5.12 3.74 -4.73
N GLY A 32 4.26 3.90 -3.72
CA GLY A 32 3.52 5.13 -3.49
C GLY A 32 4.43 6.34 -3.31
N LEU A 33 5.51 6.16 -2.54
CA LEU A 33 6.50 7.20 -2.32
C LEU A 33 7.21 7.59 -3.62
N VAL A 34 7.66 6.61 -4.39
CA VAL A 34 8.33 6.83 -5.68
C VAL A 34 7.38 7.50 -6.67
N VAL A 35 6.19 6.95 -6.92
CA VAL A 35 5.25 7.52 -7.89
C VAL A 35 4.86 8.95 -7.51
N GLY A 36 4.53 9.19 -6.23
CA GLY A 36 4.13 10.53 -5.80
C GLY A 36 5.30 11.53 -5.74
N TRP A 37 6.49 11.10 -5.33
CA TRP A 37 7.68 11.95 -5.33
C TRP A 37 8.11 12.30 -6.76
N PHE A 38 8.15 11.34 -7.66
CA PHE A 38 8.56 11.56 -9.05
C PHE A 38 7.61 12.52 -9.78
N ALA A 39 6.30 12.45 -9.51
CA ALA A 39 5.33 13.38 -10.07
C ALA A 39 5.66 14.85 -9.77
N VAL A 40 6.17 15.14 -8.57
CA VAL A 40 6.50 16.52 -8.14
C VAL A 40 7.96 16.89 -8.44
N ALA A 41 8.88 15.95 -8.29
CA ALA A 41 10.32 16.19 -8.35
C ALA A 41 10.91 16.15 -9.77
N PHE A 42 10.36 15.32 -10.65
CA PHE A 42 10.79 15.22 -12.04
C PHE A 42 9.76 15.90 -12.95
N GLN A 43 9.67 17.22 -12.80
CA GLN A 43 9.01 18.08 -13.77
C GLN A 43 9.70 17.89 -15.12
N ILE A 44 9.05 17.20 -16.05
CA ILE A 44 9.58 17.06 -17.41
C ILE A 44 9.35 18.40 -18.12
N GLY A 45 10.20 19.40 -17.85
CA GLY A 45 10.30 20.65 -18.62
C GLY A 45 9.71 21.94 -18.03
N GLY A 46 9.42 22.03 -16.72
CA GLY A 46 8.77 23.19 -16.09
C GLY A 46 9.61 23.91 -15.02
N SER A 47 9.18 25.13 -14.63
CA SER A 47 9.80 25.96 -13.57
C SER A 47 9.25 25.70 -12.16
N GLY A 48 8.22 24.85 -12.02
CA GLY A 48 7.54 24.50 -10.78
C GLY A 48 6.52 23.39 -11.01
N ALA A 49 6.11 22.71 -9.95
CA ALA A 49 5.07 21.67 -10.02
C ALA A 49 3.71 22.36 -10.10
N ASP A 50 2.88 21.91 -11.04
CA ASP A 50 1.55 22.47 -11.23
C ASP A 50 0.48 21.65 -10.47
N ALA A 51 -0.78 22.08 -10.58
CA ALA A 51 -1.90 21.40 -9.91
C ALA A 51 -2.05 19.93 -10.34
N ASP A 52 -1.70 19.57 -11.58
CA ASP A 52 -1.83 18.21 -12.10
C ASP A 52 -0.76 17.29 -11.50
N ASP A 53 0.49 17.76 -11.37
CA ASP A 53 1.59 17.04 -10.72
C ASP A 53 1.24 16.70 -9.26
N TYR A 54 0.70 17.67 -8.53
CA TYR A 54 0.23 17.45 -7.16
C TYR A 54 -1.00 16.54 -7.10
N ALA A 55 -1.88 16.57 -8.09
CA ALA A 55 -3.02 15.65 -8.18
C ALA A 55 -2.56 14.20 -8.38
N VAL A 56 -1.59 13.95 -9.26
CA VAL A 56 -0.95 12.63 -9.45
C VAL A 56 -0.31 12.18 -8.12
N ALA A 57 0.44 13.06 -7.46
CA ALA A 57 1.05 12.74 -6.16
C ALA A 57 0.00 12.38 -5.10
N ALA A 58 -1.09 13.15 -5.00
CA ALA A 58 -2.21 12.86 -4.11
C ALA A 58 -2.84 11.49 -4.41
N GLY A 59 -3.04 11.16 -5.69
CA GLY A 59 -3.53 9.85 -6.13
C GLY A 59 -2.64 8.70 -5.68
N ALA A 60 -1.32 8.83 -5.88
CA ALA A 60 -0.34 7.81 -5.52
C ALA A 60 -0.28 7.59 -4.00
N TYR A 61 -0.14 8.68 -3.22
CA TYR A 61 -0.12 8.58 -1.76
C TYR A 61 -1.45 8.05 -1.21
N GLY A 62 -2.58 8.52 -1.72
CA GLY A 62 -3.90 8.14 -1.26
C GLY A 62 -4.21 6.67 -1.51
N ALA A 63 -3.96 6.17 -2.72
CA ALA A 63 -4.12 4.75 -3.05
C ALA A 63 -3.23 3.88 -2.16
N THR A 64 -1.97 4.29 -1.97
CA THR A 64 -1.02 3.58 -1.11
C THR A 64 -1.51 3.51 0.34
N THR A 65 -1.97 4.62 0.91
CA THR A 65 -2.55 4.67 2.25
C THR A 65 -3.70 3.68 2.40
N LEU A 66 -4.64 3.65 1.45
CA LEU A 66 -5.78 2.72 1.50
C LEU A 66 -5.33 1.25 1.46
N VAL A 67 -4.39 0.92 0.58
CA VAL A 67 -3.84 -0.45 0.47
C VAL A 67 -3.11 -0.85 1.75
N LEU A 68 -2.35 0.06 2.37
CA LEU A 68 -1.67 -0.21 3.63
C LEU A 68 -2.66 -0.41 4.79
N LEU A 69 -3.77 0.34 4.84
CA LEU A 69 -4.82 0.12 5.83
C LEU A 69 -5.47 -1.27 5.68
N LEU A 70 -5.68 -1.73 4.44
CA LEU A 70 -6.12 -3.11 4.17
C LEU A 70 -5.07 -4.14 4.63
N GLY A 71 -3.78 -3.88 4.41
CA GLY A 71 -2.69 -4.70 4.94
C GLY A 71 -2.66 -4.74 6.47
N ALA A 72 -2.92 -3.60 7.14
CA ALA A 72 -2.99 -3.54 8.60
C ALA A 72 -4.14 -4.40 9.15
N LEU A 73 -5.30 -4.42 8.48
CA LEU A 73 -6.41 -5.29 8.83
C LEU A 73 -6.05 -6.78 8.72
N ALA A 74 -5.28 -7.16 7.69
CA ALA A 74 -4.75 -8.52 7.58
C ALA A 74 -3.80 -8.86 8.73
N PHE A 75 -2.89 -7.95 9.11
CA PHE A 75 -1.95 -8.20 10.21
C PHE A 75 -2.65 -8.35 11.56
N ARG A 76 -3.71 -7.59 11.84
CA ARG A 76 -4.51 -7.76 13.07
C ARG A 76 -5.09 -9.16 13.21
N ARG A 77 -5.25 -9.89 12.11
CA ARG A 77 -5.93 -11.18 12.08
C ARG A 77 -4.98 -12.37 11.93
N TRP A 78 -3.87 -12.19 11.20
CA TRP A 78 -3.00 -13.30 10.80
C TRP A 78 -1.51 -13.10 11.07
N SER A 79 -1.08 -11.92 11.57
CA SER A 79 0.34 -11.75 11.90
C SER A 79 0.69 -12.41 13.22
N THR A 80 1.78 -13.17 13.21
CA THR A 80 2.47 -13.64 14.42
C THR A 80 3.49 -12.62 14.95
N THR A 81 3.75 -11.55 14.19
CA THR A 81 4.87 -10.63 14.42
C THR A 81 4.37 -9.24 14.82
N THR A 82 4.66 -8.85 16.07
CA THR A 82 4.10 -7.65 16.72
C THR A 82 4.53 -6.32 16.10
N TRP A 83 5.68 -6.26 15.40
CA TRP A 83 6.20 -5.00 14.84
C TRP A 83 5.61 -4.61 13.48
N GLN A 84 5.04 -5.55 12.71
CA GLN A 84 4.57 -5.27 11.35
C GLN A 84 3.37 -4.33 11.32
N LEU A 85 2.43 -4.52 12.26
CA LEU A 85 1.25 -3.67 12.37
C LEU A 85 1.58 -2.20 12.65
N PRO A 86 2.36 -1.84 13.70
CA PRO A 86 2.67 -0.44 13.96
C PRO A 86 3.46 0.20 12.81
N VAL A 87 4.40 -0.51 12.18
CA VAL A 87 5.13 0.01 11.00
C VAL A 87 4.18 0.32 9.84
N THR A 88 3.23 -0.59 9.57
CA THR A 88 2.24 -0.40 8.50
C THR A 88 1.34 0.80 8.79
N LEU A 89 0.90 0.96 10.03
CA LEU A 89 0.06 2.08 10.44
C LEU A 89 0.81 3.41 10.37
N VAL A 90 2.07 3.46 10.81
CA VAL A 90 2.92 4.65 10.70
C VAL A 90 3.09 5.04 9.24
N ALA A 91 3.42 4.08 8.36
CA ALA A 91 3.54 4.33 6.93
C ALA A 91 2.23 4.86 6.33
N ALA A 92 1.09 4.25 6.66
CA ALA A 92 -0.22 4.69 6.20
C ALA A 92 -0.56 6.12 6.67
N VAL A 93 -0.23 6.47 7.91
CA VAL A 93 -0.42 7.82 8.46
C VAL A 93 0.47 8.83 7.73
N VAL A 94 1.76 8.54 7.58
CA VAL A 94 2.71 9.43 6.88
C VAL A 94 2.25 9.68 5.45
N LEU A 95 1.90 8.63 4.70
CA LEU A 95 1.40 8.76 3.33
C LEU A 95 0.03 9.43 3.28
N GLY A 96 -0.81 9.23 4.29
CA GLY A 96 -2.09 9.93 4.42
C GLY A 96 -1.89 11.45 4.59
N LEU A 97 -0.93 11.86 5.43
CA LEU A 97 -0.57 13.26 5.59
C LEU A 97 0.03 13.85 4.30
N LEU A 98 0.87 13.09 3.59
CA LEU A 98 1.39 13.50 2.28
C LEU A 98 0.27 13.64 1.24
N THR A 99 -0.75 12.79 1.28
CA THR A 99 -1.94 12.90 0.43
C THR A 99 -2.67 14.22 0.68
N VAL A 100 -2.98 14.53 1.95
CA VAL A 100 -3.66 15.78 2.32
C VAL A 100 -2.81 16.99 1.92
N ARG A 101 -1.49 16.92 2.14
CA ARG A 101 -0.57 17.99 1.73
C ARG A 101 -0.59 18.21 0.22
N ALA A 102 -0.52 17.13 -0.58
CA ALA A 102 -0.56 17.21 -2.03
C ALA A 102 -1.90 17.77 -2.54
N VAL A 103 -3.03 17.40 -1.93
CA VAL A 103 -4.34 18.01 -2.26
C VAL A 103 -4.37 19.51 -1.97
N ALA A 104 -3.82 19.93 -0.83
CA ALA A 104 -3.73 21.35 -0.48
C ALA A 104 -2.83 22.11 -1.47
N ASP A 105 -1.67 21.54 -1.82
CA ASP A 105 -0.75 22.13 -2.78
C ASP A 105 -1.37 22.21 -4.19
N ALA A 106 -2.09 21.17 -4.65
CA ALA A 106 -2.82 21.18 -5.91
C ALA A 106 -3.87 22.31 -5.99
N SER A 107 -4.55 22.60 -4.88
CA SER A 107 -5.55 23.68 -4.83
C SER A 107 -4.94 25.09 -4.83
N ALA A 108 -3.65 25.21 -4.52
CA ALA A 108 -2.93 26.48 -4.43
C ALA A 108 -1.98 26.73 -5.61
N ALA A 109 -1.65 25.68 -6.39
CA ALA A 109 -0.77 25.74 -7.54
C ALA A 109 -1.47 26.32 -8.79
N GLU A 110 -0.66 26.68 -9.78
CA GLU A 110 -1.18 27.10 -11.09
C GLU A 110 -1.92 25.92 -11.75
N PRO A 111 -3.04 26.17 -12.47
CA PRO A 111 -3.75 25.12 -13.18
C PRO A 111 -2.85 24.44 -14.21
N GLY A 112 -2.83 23.10 -14.19
CA GLY A 112 -2.13 22.31 -15.20
C GLY A 112 -2.90 22.25 -16.53
N TYR A 113 -2.34 21.50 -17.48
CA TYR A 113 -2.92 21.32 -18.81
C TYR A 113 -4.10 20.33 -18.86
N GLY A 114 -4.48 19.74 -17.72
CA GLY A 114 -5.57 18.78 -17.58
C GLY A 114 -5.26 17.41 -18.19
N MET A 115 -3.98 17.09 -18.40
CA MET A 115 -3.55 15.83 -19.00
C MET A 115 -3.40 14.72 -17.97
N ASN A 116 -2.94 15.06 -16.76
CA ASN A 116 -2.71 14.11 -15.68
C ASN A 116 -3.72 14.35 -14.56
N THR A 117 -4.16 13.26 -13.95
CA THR A 117 -5.14 13.29 -12.87
C THR A 117 -4.69 12.43 -11.70
N TRP A 118 -5.38 12.54 -10.58
CA TRP A 118 -5.21 11.65 -9.44
C TRP A 118 -5.34 10.15 -9.79
N TRP A 119 -6.03 9.81 -10.89
CA TRP A 119 -6.09 8.42 -11.37
C TRP A 119 -4.77 7.90 -11.91
N ASP A 120 -3.91 8.74 -12.48
CA ASP A 120 -2.62 8.29 -13.01
C ASP A 120 -1.68 7.88 -11.88
N GLY A 121 -1.69 8.65 -10.79
CA GLY A 121 -0.95 8.31 -9.57
C GLY A 121 -1.49 7.07 -8.87
N ALA A 122 -2.82 6.99 -8.70
CA ALA A 122 -3.47 5.81 -8.12
C ALA A 122 -3.24 4.56 -8.99
N GLY A 123 -3.37 4.71 -10.31
CA GLY A 123 -3.14 3.68 -11.32
C GLY A 123 -1.71 3.16 -11.29
N GLY A 124 -0.71 4.02 -11.13
CA GLY A 124 0.70 3.63 -10.99
C GLY A 124 0.93 2.69 -9.79
N VAL A 125 0.26 2.93 -8.66
CA VAL A 125 0.34 2.06 -7.47
C VAL A 125 -0.47 0.78 -7.67
N LEU A 126 -1.69 0.89 -8.20
CA LEU A 126 -2.60 -0.24 -8.39
C LEU A 126 -2.21 -1.15 -9.56
N ALA A 127 -1.38 -0.71 -10.48
CA ALA A 127 -0.80 -1.56 -11.52
C ALA A 127 0.18 -2.60 -10.94
N CYS A 128 0.70 -2.37 -9.73
CA CYS A 128 1.67 -3.25 -9.12
C CYS A 128 1.05 -4.50 -8.50
N PRO A 129 1.57 -5.71 -8.81
CA PRO A 129 0.98 -6.96 -8.34
C PRO A 129 1.03 -7.12 -6.80
N TRP A 130 2.00 -6.51 -6.13
CA TRP A 130 2.11 -6.56 -4.66
C TRP A 130 1.01 -5.74 -3.95
N ALA A 131 0.47 -4.69 -4.57
CA ALA A 131 -0.65 -3.94 -4.01
C ALA A 131 -1.91 -4.82 -3.98
N TRP A 132 -2.18 -5.55 -5.06
CA TRP A 132 -3.32 -6.48 -5.14
C TRP A 132 -3.26 -7.64 -4.16
N TRP A 133 -2.05 -8.12 -3.83
CA TRP A 133 -1.88 -9.10 -2.77
C TRP A 133 -2.43 -8.56 -1.43
N LEU A 134 -2.03 -7.34 -1.03
CA LEU A 134 -2.51 -6.72 0.20
C LEU A 134 -4.02 -6.44 0.17
N VAL A 135 -4.55 -6.01 -0.98
CA VAL A 135 -5.99 -5.82 -1.17
C VAL A 135 -6.73 -7.14 -0.96
N ALA A 136 -6.33 -8.22 -1.65
CA ALA A 136 -7.00 -9.51 -1.55
C ALA A 136 -6.97 -10.08 -0.12
N VAL A 137 -5.81 -9.99 0.53
CA VAL A 137 -5.62 -10.49 1.89
C VAL A 137 -6.40 -9.61 2.88
N GLY A 138 -6.34 -8.27 2.76
CA GLY A 138 -7.11 -7.35 3.59
C GLY A 138 -8.63 -7.49 3.45
N VAL A 139 -9.14 -7.61 2.23
CA VAL A 139 -10.59 -7.85 1.96
C VAL A 139 -11.02 -9.18 2.56
N ARG A 140 -10.23 -10.25 2.41
CA ARG A 140 -10.52 -11.54 3.05
C ARG A 140 -10.56 -11.41 4.58
N ALA A 141 -9.70 -10.58 5.17
CA ALA A 141 -9.68 -10.35 6.61
C ALA A 141 -10.97 -9.68 7.11
N LEU A 142 -11.51 -8.74 6.32
CA LEU A 142 -12.79 -8.08 6.57
C LEU A 142 -13.97 -9.07 6.47
N VAL A 143 -14.10 -9.80 5.37
CA VAL A 143 -15.23 -10.72 5.13
C VAL A 143 -15.27 -11.86 6.13
N SER A 144 -14.12 -12.38 6.56
CA SER A 144 -14.07 -13.44 7.57
C SER A 144 -14.34 -12.93 9.00
N GLY A 145 -14.41 -11.61 9.22
CA GLY A 145 -14.72 -10.94 10.50
C GLY A 145 -16.07 -11.31 11.08
N ASP A 146 -17.09 -11.40 10.23
CA ASP A 146 -18.50 -11.51 10.67
C ASP A 146 -18.89 -12.90 11.15
N THR A 147 -18.23 -13.95 10.67
CA THR A 147 -18.64 -15.33 10.99
C THR A 147 -18.40 -15.74 12.44
N ARG A 148 -17.56 -15.04 13.20
CA ARG A 148 -17.31 -15.36 14.63
C ARG A 148 -18.32 -14.72 15.59
N ARG A 149 -19.15 -13.77 15.15
CA ARG A 149 -20.11 -13.06 16.03
C ARG A 149 -21.53 -13.61 16.00
N VAL A 150 -21.86 -14.49 15.05
CA VAL A 150 -23.23 -15.02 14.87
C VAL A 150 -23.48 -16.33 15.64
N SER A 151 -22.44 -16.89 16.26
CA SER A 151 -22.50 -18.19 16.96
C SER A 151 -22.35 -18.09 18.49
N GLY A 152 -22.65 -16.93 19.08
CA GLY A 152 -22.57 -16.68 20.52
C GLY A 152 -23.90 -16.27 21.10
#